data_AF-A0A183H0E6-F1
#
_entry.id   AF-A0A183H0E6-F1
#
_cell.length_a   1.000
_cell.length_b   1.000
_cell.length_c   1.000
_cell.angle_alpha   90.00
_cell.angle_beta   90.00
_cell.angle_gamma   90.00
#
_symmetry.space_group_name_H-M   'P 1'
#
loop_
_entity.id
_entity.type
_entity.pdbx_description
1 polymer ?
#
loop_
_entity_poly.entity_id
_entity_poly.type
_entity_poly.pdbx_seq_one_letter_code
_entity_poly.pdbx_strand_id
1 'polypeptide(L)'
;MNKESTSAELLVTKFAQLVGNLTNESERLEADQVAIFCQKIYGIERFDLGELTSWLSPDQKLELSHLIQDQDISDDAVYERIFEFYEKAEEKKKMGARKIIESGCKRFVRRMLGSEIATKLEEHRWNGNFTAQMLSAELALYTAEIKDKKNRIKAEKSIPICNRIYLGYKGDCFCNGHSSICGPFTHECMNCADNTFGVQCEKCLDGFEGSALVGETGCTPIGRSNEFAECLCNKHSSQCNEDGECISCLHNTTGNQCENCAEGFYGDATQGTAEDCIPCPCPNGGDCFINGDALVECRTCPNGTYGSTCELQFQPETTTRITEIVI
;
A
#
# COMPACT_ATOMS: atom_id res chain seq x y z
N MET A 1 37.68 4.34 -18.20
CA MET A 1 38.69 5.43 -18.24
C MET A 1 37.99 6.71 -17.80
N ASN A 2 38.31 7.18 -16.59
CA ASN A 2 37.69 8.32 -15.91
C ASN A 2 38.18 9.66 -16.49
N LYS A 3 37.27 10.53 -16.94
CA LYS A 3 37.60 11.92 -17.28
C LYS A 3 37.41 12.90 -16.12
N GLU A 4 36.73 12.50 -15.04
CA GLU A 4 36.54 13.35 -13.84
C GLU A 4 37.65 13.20 -12.78
N SER A 5 38.35 12.05 -12.76
CA SER A 5 39.38 11.74 -11.76
C SER A 5 40.63 12.62 -11.82
N THR A 6 40.92 13.25 -12.96
CA THR A 6 42.16 14.02 -13.18
C THR A 6 42.08 15.46 -12.72
N SER A 7 40.88 16.05 -12.64
CA SER A 7 40.69 17.45 -12.23
C SER A 7 40.88 17.64 -10.71
N ALA A 8 40.34 16.71 -9.92
CA ALA A 8 40.42 16.76 -8.45
C ALA A 8 41.85 16.53 -7.90
N GLU A 9 42.61 15.60 -8.49
CA GLU A 9 44.02 15.37 -8.10
C GLU A 9 44.92 16.58 -8.42
N LEU A 10 44.65 17.25 -9.55
CA LEU A 10 45.33 18.48 -9.93
C LEU A 10 45.04 19.63 -8.94
N LEU A 11 43.79 19.73 -8.48
CA LEU A 11 43.36 20.71 -7.49
C LEU A 11 44.04 20.49 -6.13
N VAL A 12 44.12 19.25 -5.65
CA VAL A 12 44.82 18.93 -4.39
C VAL A 12 46.31 19.24 -4.49
N THR A 13 46.93 18.92 -5.61
CA THR A 13 48.36 19.19 -5.83
C THR A 13 48.63 20.70 -5.88
N LYS A 14 47.79 21.47 -6.59
CA LYS A 14 47.89 22.94 -6.60
C LYS A 14 47.66 23.55 -5.23
N PHE A 15 46.69 23.05 -4.47
CA PHE A 15 46.41 23.55 -3.13
C PHE A 15 47.60 23.29 -2.19
N ALA A 16 48.17 22.08 -2.19
CA ALA A 16 49.35 21.76 -1.39
C ALA A 16 50.57 22.64 -1.76
N GLN A 17 50.75 22.97 -3.04
CA GLN A 17 51.79 23.92 -3.48
C GLN A 17 51.54 25.34 -2.96
N LEU A 18 50.29 25.81 -2.97
CA LEU A 18 49.93 27.12 -2.43
C LEU A 18 50.18 27.20 -0.93
N VAL A 19 49.78 26.17 -0.17
CA VAL A 19 50.04 26.10 1.28
C VAL A 19 51.53 26.01 1.58
N GLY A 20 52.29 25.21 0.81
CA GLY A 20 53.74 25.09 0.96
C GLY A 20 54.51 26.39 0.72
N ASN A 21 53.94 27.32 -0.07
CA ASN A 21 54.52 28.63 -0.35
C ASN A 21 54.20 29.70 0.71
N LEU A 22 53.29 29.43 1.65
CA LEU A 22 53.01 30.36 2.75
C LEU A 22 54.23 30.43 3.66
N THR A 23 54.68 31.64 4.01
CA THR A 23 55.86 31.83 4.88
C THR A 23 55.47 31.83 6.36
N ASN A 24 54.25 32.25 6.69
CA ASN A 24 53.72 32.27 8.05
C ASN A 24 53.24 30.88 8.47
N GLU A 25 53.71 30.39 9.61
CA GLU A 25 53.38 29.06 10.15
C GLU A 25 51.91 28.96 10.59
N SER A 26 51.35 30.04 11.16
CA SER A 26 49.94 30.07 11.60
C SER A 26 48.97 30.00 10.42
N GLU A 27 49.25 30.73 9.35
CA GLU A 27 48.45 30.70 8.11
C GLU A 27 48.56 29.33 7.41
N ARG A 28 49.72 28.69 7.51
CA ARG A 28 49.94 27.34 6.97
C ARG A 28 49.06 26.31 7.69
N LEU A 29 49.07 26.36 9.03
CA LEU A 29 48.24 25.52 9.89
C LEU A 29 46.74 25.72 9.65
N GLU A 30 46.29 26.97 9.50
CA GLU A 30 44.89 27.25 9.15
C GLU A 30 44.54 26.75 7.74
N ALA A 31 45.41 26.98 6.76
CA ALA A 31 45.19 26.52 5.40
C ALA A 31 45.15 24.99 5.29
N ASP A 32 45.98 24.28 6.06
CA ASP A 32 45.95 22.81 6.16
C ASP A 32 44.64 22.30 6.79
N GLN A 33 44.13 22.97 7.83
CA GLN A 33 42.83 22.63 8.42
C GLN A 33 41.67 22.81 7.43
N VAL A 34 41.69 23.92 6.68
CA VAL A 34 40.69 24.18 5.63
C VAL A 34 40.83 23.18 4.48
N ALA A 35 42.05 22.72 4.17
CA ALA A 35 42.30 21.69 3.15
C ALA A 35 41.54 20.40 3.45
N ILE A 36 41.62 19.92 4.70
CA ILE A 36 40.95 18.70 5.17
C ILE A 36 39.43 18.86 5.02
N PHE A 37 38.90 20.03 5.37
CA PHE A 37 37.48 20.33 5.22
C PHE A 37 37.05 20.34 3.75
N CYS A 38 37.79 21.01 2.88
CA CYS A 38 37.53 21.06 1.44
C CYS A 38 37.63 19.67 0.80
N GLN A 39 38.64 18.87 1.16
CA GLN A 39 38.78 17.50 0.66
C GLN A 39 37.58 16.61 1.06
N LYS A 40 36.98 16.84 2.23
CA LYS A 40 35.76 16.16 2.67
C LYS A 40 34.52 16.62 1.89
N ILE A 41 34.38 17.93 1.63
CA ILE A 41 33.27 18.47 0.81
C ILE A 41 33.36 17.97 -0.64
N TYR A 42 34.56 17.97 -1.21
CA TYR A 42 34.78 17.61 -2.60
C TYR A 42 35.08 16.11 -2.81
N GLY A 43 35.16 15.32 -1.74
CA GLY A 43 35.34 13.86 -1.78
C GLY A 43 36.72 13.41 -2.32
N ILE A 44 37.78 14.18 -2.07
CA ILE A 44 39.12 13.99 -2.67
C ILE A 44 40.09 13.18 -1.78
N GLU A 45 39.76 12.91 -0.52
CA GLU A 45 40.62 12.08 0.33
C GLU A 45 40.85 10.68 -0.31
N ARG A 46 42.12 10.28 -0.47
CA ARG A 46 42.47 8.88 -0.74
C ARG A 46 42.16 8.06 0.50
N PHE A 47 41.50 6.93 0.30
CA PHE A 47 41.03 6.07 1.38
C PHE A 47 42.15 5.13 1.83
N ASP A 48 42.66 5.33 3.04
CA ASP A 48 43.63 4.42 3.65
C ASP A 48 42.89 3.27 4.34
N LEU A 49 43.20 2.01 3.97
CA LEU A 49 42.65 0.83 4.66
C LEU A 49 43.05 0.80 6.15
N GLY A 50 44.15 1.46 6.53
CA GLY A 50 44.55 1.64 7.92
C GLY A 50 43.55 2.46 8.74
N GLU A 51 42.86 3.41 8.13
CA GLU A 51 41.85 4.22 8.82
C GLU A 51 40.59 3.40 9.12
N LEU A 52 40.13 2.57 8.19
CA LEU A 52 38.96 1.70 8.37
C LEU A 52 39.09 0.72 9.54
N THR A 53 40.31 0.26 9.77
CA THR A 53 40.64 -0.73 10.80
C THR A 53 41.23 -0.07 12.05
N SER A 54 41.33 1.26 12.11
CA SER A 54 41.99 1.99 13.19
C SER A 54 41.39 1.74 14.59
N TRP A 55 40.12 1.35 14.65
CA TRP A 55 39.40 1.02 15.90
C TRP A 55 39.68 -0.39 16.44
N LEU A 56 40.32 -1.25 15.65
CA LEU A 56 40.70 -2.61 16.04
C LEU A 56 41.99 -2.63 16.86
N SER A 57 42.10 -3.59 17.79
CA SER A 57 43.35 -3.86 18.51
C SER A 57 44.42 -4.43 17.58
N PRO A 58 45.71 -4.37 17.97
CA PRO A 58 46.78 -5.01 17.20
C PRO A 58 46.52 -6.51 16.92
N ASP A 59 46.02 -7.24 17.92
CA ASP A 59 45.71 -8.67 17.78
C ASP A 59 44.56 -8.92 16.80
N GLN A 60 43.50 -8.09 16.86
CA GLN A 60 42.39 -8.17 15.90
C GLN A 60 42.83 -7.84 14.47
N LYS A 61 43.71 -6.85 14.30
CA LYS A 61 44.28 -6.51 12.99
C LYS A 61 45.13 -7.66 12.43
N LEU A 62 45.94 -8.29 13.28
CA LEU A 62 46.74 -9.45 12.89
C LEU A 62 45.84 -10.63 12.47
N GLU A 63 44.78 -10.88 13.23
CA GLU A 63 43.81 -11.93 12.92
C GLU A 63 43.12 -11.68 11.56
N LEU A 64 42.61 -10.46 11.32
CA LEU A 64 42.03 -10.10 10.02
C LEU A 64 43.05 -10.22 8.90
N SER A 65 44.30 -9.84 9.12
CA SER A 65 45.36 -9.96 8.12
C SER A 65 45.56 -11.42 7.70
N HIS A 66 45.51 -12.37 8.64
CA HIS A 66 45.60 -13.79 8.30
C HIS A 66 44.37 -14.25 7.51
N LEU A 67 43.16 -13.86 7.93
CA LEU A 67 41.92 -14.23 7.21
C LEU A 67 41.89 -13.67 5.77
N ILE A 68 42.34 -12.43 5.56
CA ILE A 68 42.37 -11.79 4.25
C ILE A 68 43.41 -12.43 3.32
N GLN A 69 44.51 -12.96 3.87
CA GLN A 69 45.57 -13.59 3.09
C GLN A 69 45.27 -15.05 2.74
N ASP A 70 44.35 -15.69 3.45
CA ASP A 70 43.92 -17.06 3.20
C ASP A 70 43.01 -17.13 1.96
N GLN A 71 43.40 -17.94 0.97
CA GLN A 71 42.68 -18.05 -0.30
C GLN A 71 41.40 -18.88 -0.20
N ASP A 72 41.27 -19.70 0.85
CA ASP A 72 40.09 -20.54 1.08
C ASP A 72 38.99 -19.79 1.86
N ILE A 73 39.31 -18.61 2.40
CA ILE A 73 38.38 -17.77 3.16
C ILE A 73 37.68 -16.79 2.23
N SER A 74 36.34 -16.75 2.30
CA SER A 74 35.55 -15.80 1.53
C SER A 74 35.61 -14.40 2.13
N ASP A 75 35.43 -13.38 1.29
CA ASP A 75 35.28 -11.99 1.73
C ASP A 75 34.15 -11.87 2.78
N ASP A 76 33.07 -12.65 2.64
CA ASP A 76 31.95 -12.69 3.58
C ASP A 76 32.39 -13.11 4.99
N ALA A 77 33.24 -14.13 5.11
CA ALA A 77 33.76 -14.56 6.41
C ALA A 77 34.64 -13.48 7.06
N VAL A 78 35.39 -12.72 6.27
CA VAL A 78 36.16 -11.56 6.75
C VAL A 78 35.20 -10.48 7.28
N TYR A 79 34.14 -10.17 6.52
CA TYR A 79 33.15 -9.17 6.94
C TYR A 79 32.38 -9.57 8.19
N GLU A 80 31.98 -10.84 8.30
CA GLU A 80 31.36 -11.40 9.52
C GLU A 80 32.30 -11.22 10.71
N ARG A 81 33.59 -11.51 10.55
CA ARG A 81 34.55 -11.37 11.64
C ARG A 81 34.74 -9.91 12.07
N ILE A 82 34.80 -8.97 11.11
CA ILE A 82 34.83 -7.53 11.42
C ILE A 82 33.59 -7.12 12.22
N PHE A 83 32.41 -7.61 11.83
CA PHE A 83 31.16 -7.31 12.51
C PHE A 83 31.13 -7.88 13.95
N GLU A 84 31.64 -9.09 14.15
CA GLU A 84 31.77 -9.67 15.50
C GLU A 84 32.67 -8.84 16.42
N PHE A 85 33.79 -8.31 15.90
CA PHE A 85 34.64 -7.39 16.66
C PHE A 85 33.91 -6.10 17.03
N TYR A 86 33.08 -5.59 16.12
CA TYR A 86 32.27 -4.40 16.36
C TYR A 86 31.20 -4.64 17.45
N GLU A 87 30.50 -5.76 17.38
CA GLU A 87 29.45 -6.09 18.36
C GLU A 87 29.99 -6.34 19.76
N LYS A 88 31.18 -6.96 19.88
CA LYS A 88 31.85 -7.24 21.16
C LYS A 88 32.64 -6.03 21.72
N ALA A 89 32.75 -4.94 20.97
CA ALA A 89 33.49 -3.76 21.42
C ALA A 89 32.75 -3.03 22.55
N GLU A 90 33.51 -2.43 23.47
CA GLU A 90 32.97 -1.49 24.46
C GLU A 90 32.28 -0.31 23.77
N GLU A 91 31.21 0.22 24.37
CA GLU A 91 30.35 1.26 23.78
C GLU A 91 31.14 2.47 23.24
N LYS A 92 32.15 2.94 23.97
CA LYS A 92 33.01 4.04 23.53
C LYS A 92 33.79 3.72 22.25
N LYS A 93 34.31 2.49 22.14
CA LYS A 93 35.00 2.01 20.93
C LYS A 93 34.00 1.79 19.79
N LYS A 94 32.81 1.25 20.10
CA LYS A 94 31.72 1.03 19.14
C LYS A 94 31.27 2.32 18.48
N MET A 95 31.11 3.41 19.25
CA MET A 95 30.82 4.74 18.70
C MET A 95 31.93 5.26 17.77
N GLY A 96 33.20 5.06 18.11
CA GLY A 96 34.33 5.45 17.26
C GLY A 96 34.37 4.64 15.97
N ALA A 97 34.24 3.32 16.07
CA ALA A 97 34.17 2.39 14.95
C ALA A 97 33.00 2.71 14.02
N ARG A 98 31.82 3.00 14.58
CA ARG A 98 30.62 3.37 13.82
C ARG A 98 30.87 4.58 12.93
N LYS A 99 31.45 5.66 13.46
CA LYS A 99 31.76 6.86 12.67
C LYS A 99 32.70 6.57 11.49
N ILE A 100 33.71 5.73 11.73
CA ILE A 100 34.67 5.34 10.69
C ILE A 100 33.98 4.53 9.60
N ILE A 101 33.18 3.53 9.98
CA ILE A 101 32.49 2.64 9.04
C ILE A 101 31.40 3.39 8.27
N GLU A 102 30.63 4.25 8.93
CA GLU A 102 29.64 5.11 8.28
C GLU A 102 30.28 6.02 7.23
N SER A 103 31.42 6.64 7.56
CA SER A 103 32.20 7.46 6.61
C SER A 103 32.70 6.63 5.42
N GLY A 104 33.22 5.43 5.69
CA GLY A 104 33.67 4.49 4.65
C GLY A 104 32.54 4.06 3.71
N CYS A 105 31.40 3.67 4.26
CA CYS A 105 30.21 3.29 3.48
C CYS A 105 29.69 4.45 2.63
N LYS A 106 29.59 5.65 3.20
CA LYS A 106 29.19 6.86 2.45
C LYS A 106 30.09 7.12 1.25
N ARG A 107 31.41 7.02 1.43
CA ARG A 107 32.37 7.18 0.32
C ARG A 107 32.26 6.05 -0.70
N PHE A 108 32.07 4.82 -0.24
CA PHE A 108 31.89 3.66 -1.10
C PHE A 108 30.67 3.82 -2.00
N VAL A 109 29.50 4.14 -1.41
CA VAL A 109 28.25 4.42 -2.13
C VAL A 109 28.47 5.52 -3.17
N ARG A 110 29.07 6.66 -2.78
CA ARG A 110 29.38 7.75 -3.73
C ARG A 110 30.26 7.32 -4.88
N ARG A 111 31.25 6.45 -4.63
CA ARG A 111 32.18 5.97 -5.67
C ARG A 111 31.53 4.95 -6.62
N MET A 112 30.71 4.06 -6.08
CA MET A 112 30.12 2.95 -6.84
C MET A 112 28.82 3.35 -7.55
N LEU A 113 28.00 4.18 -6.91
CA LEU A 113 26.65 4.55 -7.35
C LEU A 113 26.53 6.02 -7.76
N GLY A 114 27.55 6.85 -7.47
CA GLY A 114 27.55 8.27 -7.81
C GLY A 114 27.03 9.17 -6.69
N SER A 115 27.29 10.47 -6.84
CA SER A 115 27.02 11.49 -5.81
C SER A 115 25.53 11.73 -5.57
N GLU A 116 24.72 11.64 -6.61
CA GLU A 116 23.27 11.85 -6.52
C GLU A 116 22.61 10.76 -5.66
N ILE A 117 22.85 9.49 -6.00
CA ILE A 117 22.35 8.33 -5.24
C ILE A 117 22.86 8.37 -3.79
N ALA A 118 24.13 8.68 -3.58
CA ALA A 118 24.69 8.78 -2.23
C ALA A 118 24.03 9.88 -1.38
N THR A 119 23.66 11.01 -2.01
CA THR A 119 22.98 12.12 -1.32
C THR A 119 21.55 11.73 -0.98
N LYS A 120 20.82 11.14 -1.93
CA LYS A 120 19.45 10.66 -1.73
C LYS A 120 19.36 9.60 -0.61
N LEU A 121 20.28 8.63 -0.61
CA LEU A 121 20.32 7.60 0.44
C LEU A 121 20.59 8.21 1.82
N GLU A 122 21.45 9.23 1.90
CA GLU A 122 21.68 9.96 3.15
C GLU A 122 20.43 10.73 3.60
N GLU A 123 19.74 11.43 2.69
CA GLU A 123 18.47 12.10 3.00
C GLU A 123 17.44 11.14 3.57
N HIS A 124 17.30 9.94 2.97
CA HIS A 124 16.41 8.90 3.48
C HIS A 124 16.87 8.36 4.84
N ARG A 125 18.18 8.18 5.09
CA ARG A 125 18.71 7.74 6.41
C ARG A 125 18.34 8.69 7.54
N TRP A 126 18.28 10.00 7.28
CA TRP A 126 17.92 11.01 8.28
C TRP A 126 16.41 11.28 8.34
N ASN A 127 15.64 10.69 7.43
CA ASN A 127 14.20 10.79 7.39
C ASN A 127 13.57 9.64 8.19
N GLY A 128 12.76 9.99 9.21
CA GLY A 128 12.11 9.00 10.09
C GLY A 128 11.11 8.07 9.40
N ASN A 129 10.78 8.31 8.12
CA ASN A 129 9.85 7.48 7.35
C ASN A 129 10.49 6.22 6.75
N PHE A 130 11.83 6.11 6.75
CA PHE A 130 12.53 4.96 6.16
C PHE A 130 13.08 4.04 7.24
N THR A 131 12.71 2.77 7.19
CA THR A 131 13.28 1.75 8.06
C THR A 131 14.64 1.28 7.55
N ALA A 132 15.43 0.67 8.43
CA ALA A 132 16.73 0.08 8.04
C ALA A 132 16.60 -0.96 6.92
N GLN A 133 15.50 -1.72 6.88
CA GLN A 133 15.20 -2.69 5.82
C GLN A 133 14.88 -1.98 4.50
N MET A 134 14.05 -0.92 4.52
CA MET A 134 13.76 -0.11 3.32
C MET A 134 15.02 0.48 2.71
N LEU A 135 15.90 1.04 3.53
CA LEU A 135 17.18 1.59 3.08
C LEU A 135 18.11 0.51 2.52
N SER A 136 18.12 -0.68 3.14
CA SER A 136 18.94 -1.81 2.68
C SER A 136 18.44 -2.36 1.34
N ALA A 137 17.12 -2.41 1.15
CA ALA A 137 16.50 -2.78 -0.12
C ALA A 137 16.78 -1.74 -1.21
N GLU A 138 16.67 -0.45 -0.89
CA GLU A 138 17.02 0.64 -1.80
C GLU A 138 18.49 0.58 -2.25
N LEU A 139 19.42 0.34 -1.33
CA LEU A 139 20.84 0.17 -1.66
C LEU A 139 21.09 -1.06 -2.56
N ALA A 140 20.39 -2.16 -2.32
CA ALA A 140 20.46 -3.36 -3.15
C ALA A 140 19.95 -3.09 -4.57
N LEU A 141 18.84 -2.35 -4.72
CA LEU A 141 18.28 -1.93 -6.01
C LEU A 141 19.28 -1.09 -6.81
N TYR A 142 19.82 -0.02 -6.23
CA TYR A 142 20.83 0.81 -6.92
C TYR A 142 22.06 0.01 -7.33
N THR A 143 22.47 -0.96 -6.51
CA THR A 143 23.59 -1.83 -6.84
C THR A 143 23.29 -2.75 -8.01
N ALA A 144 22.07 -3.31 -8.09
CA ALA A 144 21.65 -4.16 -9.20
C ALA A 144 21.70 -3.42 -10.56
N GLU A 145 21.50 -2.10 -10.57
CA GLU A 145 21.55 -1.23 -11.75
C GLU A 145 22.98 -0.95 -12.27
N ILE A 146 24.03 -1.30 -11.51
CA ILE A 146 25.41 -1.13 -11.97
C ILE A 146 25.65 -1.98 -13.24
N LYS A 147 25.88 -1.29 -14.36
CA LYS A 147 26.09 -1.92 -15.68
C LYS A 147 27.37 -2.77 -15.76
N ASP A 148 28.45 -2.30 -15.13
CA ASP A 148 29.72 -3.03 -15.14
C ASP A 148 29.66 -4.21 -14.15
N LYS A 149 29.66 -5.43 -14.68
CA LYS A 149 29.52 -6.66 -13.88
C LYS A 149 30.57 -6.79 -12.76
N LYS A 150 31.81 -6.38 -13.01
CA LYS A 150 32.90 -6.48 -12.02
C LYS A 150 32.66 -5.51 -10.86
N ASN A 151 32.28 -4.28 -11.16
CA ASN A 151 31.91 -3.29 -10.18
C ASN A 151 30.64 -3.70 -9.42
N ARG A 152 29.65 -4.28 -10.11
CA ARG A 152 28.44 -4.79 -9.47
C ARG A 152 28.75 -5.87 -8.45
N ILE A 153 29.51 -6.90 -8.81
CA ILE A 153 29.94 -7.95 -7.87
C ILE A 153 30.71 -7.36 -6.68
N LYS A 154 31.57 -6.37 -6.94
CA LYS A 154 32.31 -5.68 -5.87
C LYS A 154 31.38 -4.91 -4.93
N ALA A 155 30.35 -4.26 -5.46
CA ALA A 155 29.32 -3.59 -4.69
C ALA A 155 28.50 -4.58 -3.86
N GLU A 156 27.96 -5.63 -4.49
CA GLU A 156 27.18 -6.70 -3.85
C GLU A 156 27.91 -7.29 -2.64
N LYS A 157 29.21 -7.60 -2.78
CA LYS A 157 30.05 -8.13 -1.69
C LYS A 157 30.30 -7.15 -0.54
N SER A 158 30.25 -5.84 -0.80
CA SER A 158 30.54 -4.81 0.21
C SER A 158 29.28 -4.30 0.93
N ILE A 159 28.08 -4.63 0.43
CA ILE A 159 26.80 -4.20 1.00
C ILE A 159 26.56 -4.72 2.43
N PRO A 160 26.85 -5.99 2.79
CA PRO A 160 26.46 -6.53 4.09
C PRO A 160 26.94 -5.70 5.29
N ILE A 161 28.19 -5.23 5.28
CA ILE A 161 28.74 -4.40 6.35
C ILE A 161 28.07 -3.01 6.41
N CYS A 162 27.75 -2.44 5.24
CA CYS A 162 27.04 -1.18 5.16
C CYS A 162 25.58 -1.31 5.60
N ASN A 163 24.90 -2.42 5.30
CA ASN A 163 23.56 -2.68 5.81
C ASN A 163 23.58 -2.72 7.34
N ARG A 164 24.49 -3.46 7.96
CA ARG A 164 24.51 -3.64 9.42
C ARG A 164 24.89 -2.40 10.20
N ILE A 165 25.98 -1.74 9.83
CA ILE A 165 26.54 -0.65 10.64
C ILE A 165 26.09 0.71 10.15
N TYR A 166 26.08 0.89 8.82
CA TYR A 166 25.69 2.16 8.23
C TYR A 166 24.17 2.31 8.15
N LEU A 167 23.41 1.29 7.75
CA LEU A 167 21.94 1.37 7.70
C LEU A 167 21.27 0.86 9.00
N GLY A 168 22.01 0.17 9.87
CA GLY A 168 21.47 -0.38 11.11
C GLY A 168 20.58 -1.61 10.93
N TYR A 169 20.61 -2.24 9.75
CA TYR A 169 19.78 -3.40 9.42
C TYR A 169 20.41 -4.69 9.93
N LYS A 170 19.69 -5.39 10.82
CA LYS A 170 20.19 -6.59 11.50
C LYS A 170 19.90 -7.90 10.77
N GLY A 171 19.15 -7.85 9.66
CA GLY A 171 18.72 -9.04 8.93
C GLY A 171 17.33 -9.53 9.30
N ASP A 172 16.67 -8.89 10.27
CA ASP A 172 15.30 -9.23 10.65
C ASP A 172 14.31 -8.76 9.57
N CYS A 173 13.52 -9.68 9.01
CA CYS A 173 12.49 -9.34 8.04
C CYS A 173 11.27 -8.71 8.76
N PHE A 174 11.05 -7.42 8.57
CA PHE A 174 9.87 -6.69 9.03
C PHE A 174 8.90 -6.47 7.86
N CYS A 175 7.86 -7.31 7.80
CA CYS A 175 6.88 -7.32 6.70
C CYS A 175 5.47 -6.91 7.15
N ASN A 176 5.37 -6.07 8.20
CA ASN A 176 4.11 -5.62 8.80
C ASN A 176 3.11 -6.75 9.18
N GLY A 177 3.60 -7.98 9.36
CA GLY A 177 2.76 -9.15 9.65
C GLY A 177 2.24 -9.90 8.42
N HIS A 178 2.48 -9.39 7.20
CA HIS A 178 2.00 -9.99 5.95
C HIS A 178 2.99 -10.99 5.32
N SER A 179 4.19 -11.14 5.90
CA SER A 179 5.14 -12.19 5.55
C SER A 179 6.14 -12.38 6.70
N SER A 180 6.84 -13.51 6.69
CA SER A 180 7.97 -13.79 7.58
C SER A 180 9.28 -14.01 6.82
N ILE A 181 9.24 -13.92 5.49
CA ILE A 181 10.37 -14.25 4.61
C ILE A 181 10.68 -13.02 3.76
N CYS A 182 11.95 -12.64 3.71
CA CYS A 182 12.46 -11.60 2.82
C CYS A 182 13.59 -12.14 1.95
N GLY A 183 13.81 -11.49 0.80
CA GLY A 183 14.89 -11.85 -0.10
C GLY A 183 16.25 -11.66 0.57
N PRO A 184 17.19 -12.63 0.49
CA PRO A 184 18.45 -12.58 1.22
C PRO A 184 19.37 -11.43 0.80
N PHE A 185 19.21 -10.94 -0.43
CA PHE A 185 19.96 -9.80 -0.96
C PHE A 185 19.12 -8.55 -1.17
N THR A 186 17.85 -8.71 -1.58
CA THR A 186 16.95 -7.58 -1.86
C THR A 186 16.35 -6.98 -0.60
N HIS A 187 16.30 -7.73 0.51
CA HIS A 187 15.66 -7.34 1.78
C HIS A 187 14.17 -7.00 1.67
N GLU A 188 13.57 -7.23 0.50
CA GLU A 188 12.16 -7.07 0.23
C GLU A 188 11.40 -8.32 0.69
N CYS A 189 10.29 -8.10 1.37
CA CYS A 189 9.38 -9.15 1.79
C CYS A 189 8.86 -9.95 0.59
N MET A 190 8.86 -11.27 0.73
CA MET A 190 8.42 -12.19 -0.31
C MET A 190 7.03 -12.72 0.02
N ASN A 191 6.22 -12.92 -1.03
CA ASN A 191 4.87 -13.49 -0.91
C ASN A 191 4.00 -12.74 0.13
N CYS A 192 3.97 -11.41 0.06
CA CYS A 192 3.11 -10.59 0.92
C CYS A 192 1.65 -11.07 0.85
N ALA A 193 1.06 -11.35 2.01
CA ALA A 193 -0.33 -11.75 2.20
C ALA A 193 -1.28 -10.53 2.17
N ASP A 194 -2.57 -10.76 2.40
CA ASP A 194 -3.59 -9.73 2.65
C ASP A 194 -3.68 -8.64 1.56
N ASN A 195 -3.38 -9.03 0.32
CA ASN A 195 -3.36 -8.15 -0.84
C ASN A 195 -2.40 -6.96 -0.69
N THR A 196 -1.27 -7.19 -0.03
CA THR A 196 -0.22 -6.18 0.17
C THR A 196 0.99 -6.39 -0.72
N PHE A 197 1.81 -5.35 -0.89
CA PHE A 197 3.08 -5.38 -1.60
C PHE A 197 4.02 -4.27 -1.10
N GLY A 198 5.26 -4.27 -1.59
CA GLY A 198 6.32 -3.33 -1.21
C GLY A 198 7.39 -3.99 -0.35
N VAL A 199 8.44 -3.24 -0.02
CA VAL A 199 9.61 -3.76 0.69
C VAL A 199 9.24 -4.41 2.02
N GLN A 200 8.23 -3.87 2.68
CA GLN A 200 7.73 -4.32 3.98
C GLN A 200 6.25 -4.69 3.92
N CYS A 201 5.73 -4.99 2.71
CA CYS A 201 4.30 -5.20 2.49
C CYS A 201 3.44 -3.98 2.95
N GLU A 202 3.97 -2.77 2.76
CA GLU A 202 3.40 -1.52 3.30
C GLU A 202 2.40 -0.82 2.38
N LYS A 203 2.05 -1.43 1.24
CA LYS A 203 1.13 -0.89 0.23
C LYS A 203 0.09 -1.91 -0.18
N CYS A 204 -1.11 -1.48 -0.57
CA CYS A 204 -2.13 -2.35 -1.13
C CYS A 204 -1.86 -2.63 -2.59
N LEU A 205 -1.97 -3.89 -3.03
CA LEU A 205 -1.83 -4.29 -4.44
C LEU A 205 -2.73 -3.46 -5.35
N ASP A 206 -2.35 -3.37 -6.62
CA ASP A 206 -3.20 -2.76 -7.64
C ASP A 206 -4.59 -3.40 -7.64
N GLY A 207 -5.63 -2.57 -7.60
CA GLY A 207 -7.02 -3.03 -7.44
C GLY A 207 -7.49 -3.19 -5.99
N PHE A 208 -6.67 -2.82 -5.00
CA PHE A 208 -7.04 -2.76 -3.58
C PHE A 208 -6.75 -1.38 -2.97
N GLU A 209 -7.62 -0.91 -2.09
CA GLU A 209 -7.52 0.35 -1.35
C GLU A 209 -7.69 0.13 0.16
N GLY A 210 -7.26 1.13 0.93
CA GLY A 210 -7.28 1.11 2.38
C GLY A 210 -5.87 1.31 2.95
N SER A 211 -5.59 0.66 4.08
CA SER A 211 -4.31 0.76 4.78
C SER A 211 -3.68 -0.61 4.94
N ALA A 212 -2.60 -0.87 4.19
CA ALA A 212 -1.77 -2.07 4.29
C ALA A 212 -1.09 -2.27 5.66
N LEU A 213 -1.20 -1.31 6.57
CA LEU A 213 -0.70 -1.47 7.95
C LEU A 213 -1.75 -2.06 8.90
N VAL A 214 -2.97 -2.31 8.41
CA VAL A 214 -4.14 -2.74 9.21
C VAL A 214 -4.50 -4.19 8.90
N GLY A 215 -3.64 -5.15 9.26
CA GLY A 215 -3.94 -6.60 9.25
C GLY A 215 -4.70 -7.13 8.01
N GLU A 216 -5.48 -8.21 8.19
CA GLU A 216 -6.18 -8.92 7.10
C GLU A 216 -7.23 -8.09 6.35
N THR A 217 -7.79 -7.05 6.99
CA THR A 217 -8.86 -6.20 6.42
C THR A 217 -8.37 -4.84 5.94
N GLY A 218 -7.06 -4.62 5.94
CA GLY A 218 -6.45 -3.34 5.62
C GLY A 218 -6.55 -2.97 4.15
N CYS A 219 -6.37 -3.95 3.25
CA CYS A 219 -6.45 -3.76 1.81
C CYS A 219 -7.67 -4.47 1.23
N THR A 220 -8.65 -3.67 0.82
CA THR A 220 -9.95 -4.13 0.31
C THR A 220 -10.07 -3.82 -1.19
N PRO A 221 -10.73 -4.66 -2.01
CA PRO A 221 -10.84 -4.42 -3.45
C PRO A 221 -11.46 -3.06 -3.80
N ILE A 222 -10.77 -2.27 -4.62
CA ILE A 222 -11.28 -1.05 -5.25
C ILE A 222 -12.41 -1.47 -6.18
N GLY A 223 -13.62 -0.93 -5.99
CA GLY A 223 -14.78 -1.31 -6.81
C GLY A 223 -15.56 -2.51 -6.28
N ARG A 224 -15.43 -2.85 -4.99
CA ARG A 224 -16.50 -3.52 -4.24
C ARG A 224 -17.16 -2.58 -3.23
N SER A 225 -17.38 -1.32 -3.60
CA SER A 225 -18.73 -0.81 -3.37
C SER A 225 -19.60 -1.62 -4.32
N ASN A 226 -20.48 -2.46 -3.80
CA ASN A 226 -21.62 -3.07 -4.50
C ASN A 226 -21.99 -2.36 -5.83
N GLU A 227 -21.31 -2.68 -6.93
CA GLU A 227 -21.72 -2.32 -8.30
C GLU A 227 -22.68 -3.40 -8.84
N PHE A 228 -23.25 -4.16 -7.93
CA PHE A 228 -24.68 -4.36 -7.92
C PHE A 228 -25.15 -3.71 -6.63
N ALA A 229 -25.71 -2.51 -6.67
CA ALA A 229 -26.92 -2.36 -5.87
C ALA A 229 -27.79 -3.52 -6.39
N GLU A 230 -27.83 -4.64 -5.67
CA GLU A 230 -28.71 -5.74 -6.04
C GLU A 230 -30.04 -5.07 -6.27
N CYS A 231 -30.57 -5.15 -7.49
CA CYS A 231 -31.81 -4.47 -7.82
C CYS A 231 -32.85 -5.01 -6.82
N LEU A 232 -33.22 -4.21 -5.82
CA LEU A 232 -34.11 -4.61 -4.72
C LEU A 232 -35.57 -4.56 -5.21
N CYS A 233 -35.83 -5.21 -6.33
CA CYS A 233 -37.12 -5.20 -7.02
C CYS A 233 -38.09 -6.22 -6.46
N ASN A 234 -37.97 -6.57 -5.18
CA ASN A 234 -38.75 -7.62 -4.52
C ASN A 234 -38.84 -8.92 -5.35
N LYS A 235 -37.79 -9.27 -6.13
CA LYS A 235 -37.77 -10.40 -7.10
C LYS A 235 -38.79 -10.33 -8.24
N HIS A 236 -39.45 -9.19 -8.43
CA HIS A 236 -40.36 -8.91 -9.53
C HIS A 236 -39.67 -8.24 -10.73
N SER A 237 -38.40 -7.87 -10.62
CA SER A 237 -37.57 -7.52 -11.78
C SER A 237 -36.12 -7.92 -11.55
N SER A 238 -35.40 -8.19 -12.65
CA SER A 238 -33.96 -8.44 -12.67
C SER A 238 -33.17 -7.25 -13.22
N GLN A 239 -33.83 -6.12 -13.51
CA GLN A 239 -33.21 -4.94 -14.11
C GLN A 239 -33.58 -3.68 -13.31
N CYS A 240 -32.61 -2.80 -13.08
CA CYS A 240 -32.80 -1.49 -12.47
C CYS A 240 -31.91 -0.44 -13.15
N ASN A 241 -32.25 0.84 -13.03
CA ASN A 241 -31.44 1.96 -13.53
C ASN A 241 -30.27 2.30 -12.56
N GLU A 242 -29.45 3.30 -12.91
CA GLU A 242 -28.31 3.73 -12.10
C GLU A 242 -28.70 4.26 -10.71
N ASP A 243 -29.95 4.72 -10.54
CA ASP A 243 -30.51 5.18 -9.26
C ASP A 243 -31.11 4.04 -8.40
N GLY A 244 -31.09 2.80 -8.91
CA GLY A 244 -31.63 1.62 -8.24
C GLY A 244 -33.14 1.43 -8.40
N GLU A 245 -33.79 2.16 -9.31
CA GLU A 245 -35.22 2.00 -9.62
C GLU A 245 -35.45 0.86 -10.61
N CYS A 246 -36.41 0.01 -10.31
CA CYS A 246 -36.72 -1.19 -11.07
C CYS A 246 -37.32 -0.90 -12.44
N ILE A 247 -36.79 -1.57 -13.46
CA ILE A 247 -37.26 -1.46 -14.84
C ILE A 247 -38.18 -2.65 -15.11
N SER A 248 -39.38 -2.40 -15.63
CA SER A 248 -40.35 -3.42 -16.05
C SER A 248 -40.72 -4.44 -14.96
N CYS A 249 -41.36 -3.96 -13.89
CA CYS A 249 -41.90 -4.83 -12.84
C CYS A 249 -42.84 -5.93 -13.40
N LEU A 250 -42.58 -7.17 -13.02
CA LEU A 250 -43.33 -8.38 -13.38
C LEU A 250 -44.35 -8.75 -12.29
N HIS A 251 -45.14 -9.79 -12.53
CA HIS A 251 -46.14 -10.32 -11.59
C HIS A 251 -47.16 -9.27 -11.12
N ASN A 252 -47.53 -8.34 -12.02
CA ASN A 252 -48.53 -7.29 -11.77
C ASN A 252 -48.17 -6.36 -10.59
N THR A 253 -46.88 -6.03 -10.47
CA THR A 253 -46.36 -5.09 -9.47
C THR A 253 -45.97 -3.75 -10.10
N THR A 254 -45.82 -2.72 -9.27
CA THR A 254 -45.44 -1.35 -9.63
C THR A 254 -44.72 -0.66 -8.46
N GLY A 255 -44.19 0.53 -8.70
CA GLY A 255 -43.33 1.26 -7.75
C GLY A 255 -41.84 1.14 -8.09
N ASN A 256 -41.02 1.93 -7.40
CA ASN A 256 -39.59 2.03 -7.69
C ASN A 256 -38.82 0.73 -7.34
N GLN A 257 -39.40 -0.09 -6.48
CA GLN A 257 -38.87 -1.39 -6.03
C GLN A 257 -39.84 -2.53 -6.33
N CYS A 258 -40.84 -2.31 -7.20
CA CYS A 258 -41.93 -3.26 -7.44
C CYS A 258 -42.68 -3.67 -6.16
N GLU A 259 -42.81 -2.72 -5.22
CA GLU A 259 -43.29 -2.93 -3.85
C GLU A 259 -44.81 -2.77 -3.70
N ASN A 260 -45.52 -2.41 -4.77
CA ASN A 260 -46.97 -2.23 -4.79
C ASN A 260 -47.59 -3.14 -5.85
N CYS A 261 -48.85 -3.57 -5.65
CA CYS A 261 -49.61 -4.16 -6.75
C CYS A 261 -50.06 -3.09 -7.75
N ALA A 262 -50.04 -3.43 -9.03
CA ALA A 262 -50.54 -2.58 -10.10
C ALA A 262 -52.06 -2.37 -9.98
N GLU A 263 -52.57 -1.33 -10.64
CA GLU A 263 -54.00 -1.02 -10.65
C GLU A 263 -54.84 -2.23 -11.10
N GLY A 264 -55.90 -2.54 -10.35
CA GLY A 264 -56.74 -3.72 -10.59
C GLY A 264 -56.21 -5.02 -9.96
N PHE A 265 -55.15 -4.95 -9.15
CA PHE A 265 -54.60 -6.07 -8.37
C PHE A 265 -54.45 -5.67 -6.90
N TYR A 266 -54.59 -6.66 -6.01
CA TYR A 266 -54.38 -6.50 -4.56
C TYR A 266 -53.51 -7.63 -4.00
N GLY A 267 -52.87 -7.39 -2.86
CA GLY A 267 -52.03 -8.38 -2.17
C GLY A 267 -50.80 -7.74 -1.53
N ASP A 268 -49.76 -8.54 -1.34
CA ASP A 268 -48.48 -8.12 -0.73
C ASP A 268 -47.33 -8.40 -1.70
N ALA A 269 -46.96 -7.38 -2.49
CA ALA A 269 -45.90 -7.40 -3.49
C ALA A 269 -44.47 -7.53 -2.93
N THR A 270 -44.29 -7.67 -1.61
CA THR A 270 -42.96 -7.73 -0.99
C THR A 270 -42.47 -9.15 -0.70
N GLN A 271 -43.32 -10.17 -0.91
CA GLN A 271 -42.96 -11.57 -0.65
C GLN A 271 -42.04 -12.16 -1.74
N GLY A 272 -42.10 -11.61 -2.95
CA GLY A 272 -41.29 -11.96 -4.10
C GLY A 272 -41.70 -13.27 -4.79
N THR A 273 -43.00 -13.54 -4.87
CA THR A 273 -43.59 -14.67 -5.62
C THR A 273 -44.48 -14.19 -6.78
N ALA A 274 -44.79 -15.07 -7.73
CA ALA A 274 -45.61 -14.66 -8.88
C ALA A 274 -47.08 -14.39 -8.51
N GLU A 275 -47.49 -14.86 -7.34
CA GLU A 275 -48.86 -14.85 -6.82
C GLU A 275 -49.12 -13.74 -5.80
N ASP A 276 -48.13 -12.88 -5.55
CA ASP A 276 -48.20 -11.80 -4.56
C ASP A 276 -49.29 -10.77 -4.85
N CYS A 277 -49.58 -10.54 -6.13
CA CYS A 277 -50.62 -9.63 -6.60
C CYS A 277 -51.69 -10.38 -7.38
N ILE A 278 -52.89 -10.42 -6.79
CA ILE A 278 -54.05 -11.18 -7.28
C ILE A 278 -55.04 -10.19 -7.91
N PRO A 279 -55.66 -10.53 -9.06
CA PRO A 279 -56.67 -9.67 -9.69
C PRO A 279 -57.81 -9.32 -8.73
N CYS A 280 -58.21 -8.06 -8.73
CA CYS A 280 -59.37 -7.60 -7.99
C CYS A 280 -60.64 -8.33 -8.46
N PRO A 281 -61.50 -8.81 -7.55
CA PRO A 281 -62.78 -9.45 -7.88
C PRO A 281 -63.86 -8.43 -8.27
N CYS A 282 -63.47 -7.33 -8.90
CA CYS A 282 -64.35 -6.24 -9.29
C CYS A 282 -64.80 -6.37 -10.75
N PRO A 283 -66.04 -5.99 -11.08
CA PRO A 283 -66.49 -5.97 -12.47
C PRO A 283 -65.57 -5.13 -13.36
N ASN A 284 -65.35 -5.60 -14.59
CA ASN A 284 -64.51 -4.94 -15.60
C ASN A 284 -63.05 -4.69 -15.19
N GLY A 285 -62.52 -5.43 -14.21
CA GLY A 285 -61.15 -5.24 -13.73
C GLY A 285 -60.94 -3.95 -12.95
N GLY A 286 -61.99 -3.45 -12.28
CA GLY A 286 -61.90 -2.26 -11.44
C GLY A 286 -60.92 -2.42 -10.27
N ASP A 287 -60.36 -1.30 -9.82
CA ASP A 287 -59.41 -1.26 -8.71
C ASP A 287 -60.07 -1.55 -7.35
N CYS A 288 -59.30 -2.15 -6.43
CA CYS A 288 -59.78 -2.57 -5.11
C CYS A 288 -58.73 -2.33 -4.02
N PHE A 289 -59.14 -2.47 -2.76
CA PHE A 289 -58.27 -2.37 -1.59
C PHE A 289 -58.73 -3.33 -0.49
N ILE A 290 -57.86 -3.58 0.49
CA ILE A 290 -58.23 -4.33 1.70
C ILE A 290 -58.77 -3.34 2.74
N ASN A 291 -60.00 -3.54 3.19
CA ASN A 291 -60.63 -2.69 4.20
C ASN A 291 -60.22 -3.10 5.64
N GLY A 292 -60.75 -2.39 6.65
CA GLY A 292 -60.41 -2.62 8.06
C GLY A 292 -60.73 -4.02 8.60
N ASP A 293 -61.61 -4.75 7.93
CA ASP A 293 -62.01 -6.13 8.29
C ASP A 293 -61.22 -7.19 7.50
N ALA A 294 -60.13 -6.79 6.83
CA ALA A 294 -59.31 -7.63 5.97
C ALA A 294 -60.07 -8.23 4.76
N LEU A 295 -61.13 -7.56 4.30
CA LEU A 295 -61.91 -7.95 3.12
C LEU A 295 -61.53 -7.08 1.92
N VAL A 296 -61.61 -7.66 0.72
CA VAL A 296 -61.38 -6.95 -0.55
C VAL A 296 -62.62 -6.12 -0.89
N GLU A 297 -62.42 -4.83 -1.13
CA GLU A 297 -63.48 -3.88 -1.46
C GLU A 297 -63.15 -3.09 -2.73
N CYS A 298 -64.07 -3.07 -3.69
CA CYS A 298 -63.93 -2.31 -4.92
C CYS A 298 -64.00 -0.82 -4.64
N ARG A 299 -63.10 -0.03 -5.24
CA ARG A 299 -63.12 1.43 -5.08
C ARG A 299 -64.36 2.08 -5.71
N THR A 300 -64.91 1.47 -6.75
CA THR A 300 -66.07 2.01 -7.47
C THR A 300 -66.90 0.88 -8.05
N CYS A 301 -68.21 0.91 -7.80
CA CYS A 301 -69.15 -0.01 -8.42
C CYS A 301 -69.77 0.59 -9.69
N PRO A 302 -69.94 -0.22 -10.76
CA PRO A 302 -70.75 0.17 -11.91
C PRO A 302 -72.17 0.60 -11.52
N ASN A 303 -72.79 1.43 -12.35
CA ASN A 303 -74.14 1.94 -12.08
C ASN A 303 -75.13 0.80 -11.85
N GLY A 304 -75.82 0.84 -10.71
CA GLY A 304 -76.84 -0.12 -10.34
C GLY A 304 -76.33 -1.35 -9.59
N THR A 305 -75.03 -1.42 -9.26
CA THR A 305 -74.49 -2.46 -8.36
C THR A 305 -73.93 -1.90 -7.05
N TYR A 306 -73.89 -2.75 -6.01
CA TYR A 306 -73.37 -2.44 -4.69
C TYR A 306 -72.84 -3.72 -4.00
N GLY A 307 -72.34 -3.61 -2.77
CA GLY A 307 -71.63 -4.69 -2.08
C GLY A 307 -70.12 -4.50 -2.17
N SER A 308 -69.36 -5.25 -1.37
CA SER A 308 -67.90 -5.06 -1.27
C SER A 308 -67.20 -5.35 -2.59
N THR A 309 -67.69 -6.31 -3.37
CA THR A 309 -67.16 -6.64 -4.70
C THR A 309 -68.10 -6.27 -5.85
N CYS A 310 -69.08 -5.39 -5.58
CA CYS A 310 -70.12 -4.99 -6.52
C CYS A 310 -70.99 -6.14 -7.05
N GLU A 311 -71.18 -7.17 -6.22
CA GLU A 311 -71.90 -8.41 -6.54
C GLU A 311 -73.43 -8.31 -6.45
N LEU A 312 -73.94 -7.28 -5.79
CA LEU A 312 -75.38 -7.07 -5.57
C LEU A 312 -75.95 -6.07 -6.57
N GLN A 313 -77.17 -6.30 -7.04
CA GLN A 313 -77.89 -5.39 -7.93
C GLN A 313 -78.99 -4.63 -7.17
N PHE A 314 -79.17 -3.35 -7.47
CA PHE A 314 -80.32 -2.61 -6.98
C PHE A 314 -81.62 -3.15 -7.61
N GLN A 315 -82.45 -3.84 -6.83
CA GLN A 315 -83.81 -4.16 -7.24
C GLN A 315 -84.74 -2.98 -6.89
N PRO A 316 -85.43 -2.35 -7.85
CA PRO A 316 -86.47 -1.39 -7.53
C PRO A 316 -87.72 -2.12 -7.01
N GLU A 317 -88.16 -1.82 -5.79
CA GLU A 317 -89.46 -2.29 -5.29
C GLU A 317 -90.59 -1.78 -6.19
N THR A 318 -91.33 -2.69 -6.81
CA THR A 318 -92.56 -2.38 -7.53
C THR A 318 -93.67 -2.00 -6.54
N THR A 319 -93.84 -0.70 -6.30
CA THR A 319 -95.09 -0.19 -5.71
C THR A 319 -96.22 -0.39 -6.72
N THR A 320 -97.16 -1.31 -6.45
CA THR A 320 -98.49 -1.29 -7.09
C THR A 320 -99.59 -1.31 -6.02
N ARG A 321 -100.47 -0.32 -6.17
CA ARG A 321 -101.49 0.19 -5.26
C ARG A 321 -102.62 -0.79 -4.96
N ILE A 322 -103.09 -0.76 -3.71
CA ILE A 322 -104.46 -1.13 -3.34
C ILE A 322 -105.37 0.02 -3.80
N THR A 323 -106.25 -0.23 -4.76
CA THR A 323 -107.42 0.62 -5.02
C THR A 323 -108.60 0.11 -4.20
N GLU A 324 -109.06 0.93 -3.27
CA GLU A 324 -110.39 0.83 -2.67
C GLU A 324 -111.47 1.01 -3.75
N ILE A 325 -112.47 0.14 -3.76
CA ILE A 325 -113.80 0.42 -4.32
C ILE A 325 -114.78 0.23 -3.17
N VAL A 326 -115.38 1.34 -2.74
CA VAL A 326 -116.61 1.38 -1.94
C VAL A 326 -117.75 1.70 -2.91
N ILE A 327 -118.67 0.75 -3.12
CA ILE A 327 -120.14 0.87 -2.93
C ILE A 327 -120.66 -0.53 -2.61
#